data_AF-A0A1I7HBG2-F1
#
_entry.id   AF-A0A1I7HBG2-F1
#
_cell.length_a   1.000
_cell.length_b   1.000
_cell.length_c   1.000
_cell.angle_alpha   90.00
_cell.angle_beta   90.00
_cell.angle_gamma   90.00
#
_symmetry.space_group_name_H-M   'P 1'
#
loop_
_entity.id
_entity.type
_entity.pdbx_description
1 polymer ?
#
loop_
_entity_poly.entity_id
_entity_poly.type
_entity_poly.pdbx_seq_one_letter_code
_entity_poly.pdbx_strand_id
1 'polypeptide(L)'
;MATSHDNYIFFDVAGMKAFSFTETSHSITSGQRYHGVSSGIKKEDAHDQAYIMVNAGRKNSASVANWFRTAAGNGQTVVCDSAGTYPNELNFAVQGTMKITNESNQVIVCENLIVAQGHFVTSNNWWISSPTMQGAHVSISGAAMQRCTVEGSFLPVMAIFSPKTPCVNHFSIGIMSI
;
A
#
# COMPACT_ATOMS: atom_id res chain seq x y z
N MET A 1 18.25 19.02 -10.99
CA MET A 1 18.03 18.02 -9.91
C MET A 1 16.59 17.54 -9.97
N ALA A 2 16.33 16.24 -9.81
CA ALA A 2 14.96 15.70 -9.86
C ALA A 2 14.11 16.22 -8.68
N THR A 3 12.92 16.75 -8.95
CA THR A 3 11.99 17.25 -7.93
C THR A 3 11.34 16.11 -7.16
N SER A 4 11.10 16.29 -5.86
CA SER A 4 10.22 15.40 -5.10
C SER A 4 8.77 15.85 -5.24
N HIS A 5 7.86 14.90 -5.02
CA HIS A 5 6.42 15.11 -5.04
C HIS A 5 5.81 14.45 -3.81
N ASP A 6 4.68 14.97 -3.32
CA ASP A 6 3.85 14.24 -2.37
C ASP A 6 3.02 13.21 -3.14
N ASN A 7 3.23 11.93 -2.82
CA ASN A 7 2.55 10.82 -3.47
C ASN A 7 1.62 10.14 -2.48
N TYR A 8 0.32 10.30 -2.66
CA TYR A 8 -0.69 9.75 -1.75
C TYR A 8 -1.29 8.46 -2.29
N ILE A 9 -1.41 7.48 -1.40
CA ILE A 9 -2.31 6.35 -1.49
C ILE A 9 -3.30 6.42 -0.34
N PHE A 10 -4.58 6.18 -0.65
CA PHE A 10 -5.70 6.30 0.27
C PHE A 10 -6.39 4.97 0.50
N PHE A 11 -6.93 4.80 1.71
CA PHE A 11 -7.62 3.61 2.15
C PHE A 11 -8.95 3.95 2.83
N ASP A 12 -10.03 3.42 2.27
CA ASP A 12 -11.34 3.38 2.91
C ASP A 12 -11.33 2.23 3.94
N VAL A 13 -11.38 2.57 5.22
CA VAL A 13 -11.35 1.60 6.32
C VAL A 13 -12.57 1.81 7.21
N ALA A 14 -13.50 0.86 7.19
CA ALA A 14 -14.72 0.94 8.01
C ALA A 14 -14.39 0.89 9.51
N GLY A 15 -14.98 1.81 10.28
CA GLY A 15 -14.83 1.84 11.75
C GLY A 15 -13.41 2.15 12.22
N MET A 16 -12.60 2.85 11.42
CA MET A 16 -11.26 3.28 11.79
C MET A 16 -11.29 4.57 12.61
N LYS A 17 -10.53 4.58 13.71
CA LYS A 17 -10.32 5.74 14.58
C LYS A 17 -8.91 6.34 14.43
N ALA A 18 -7.91 5.52 14.13
CA ALA A 18 -6.54 5.97 13.89
C ALA A 18 -5.85 5.09 12.84
N PHE A 19 -4.88 5.69 12.14
CA PHE A 19 -4.07 5.03 11.14
C PHE A 19 -2.61 5.47 11.28
N SER A 20 -1.68 4.53 11.13
CA SER A 20 -0.27 4.87 10.94
C SER A 20 0.44 3.85 10.06
N PHE A 21 1.50 4.31 9.40
CA PHE A 21 2.43 3.49 8.65
C PHE A 21 3.85 3.91 9.03
N THR A 22 4.62 2.95 9.54
CA THR A 22 6.03 3.15 9.89
C THR A 22 6.88 2.44 8.86
N GLU A 23 7.61 3.23 8.06
CA GLU A 23 8.55 2.71 7.06
C GLU A 23 9.65 1.87 7.72
N THR A 24 9.95 0.71 7.15
CA THR A 24 11.08 -0.15 7.54
C THR A 24 12.12 -0.30 6.44
N SER A 25 11.75 -0.11 5.18
CA SER A 25 12.67 -0.13 4.03
C SER A 25 12.04 0.57 2.82
N HIS A 26 12.85 1.01 1.87
CA HIS A 26 12.38 1.53 0.59
C HIS A 26 13.32 1.19 -0.57
N SER A 27 12.84 1.43 -1.79
CA SER A 27 13.64 1.46 -3.01
C SER A 27 13.18 2.62 -3.89
N ILE A 28 14.15 3.39 -4.39
CA ILE A 28 13.90 4.52 -5.28
C ILE A 28 15.01 4.59 -6.33
N THR A 29 14.66 5.05 -7.53
CA THR A 29 15.63 5.19 -8.61
C THR A 29 16.79 6.12 -8.23
N SER A 30 18.02 5.69 -8.48
CA SER A 30 19.23 6.46 -8.16
C SER A 30 19.18 7.89 -8.72
N GLY A 31 19.59 8.85 -7.90
CA GLY A 31 19.57 10.28 -8.20
C GLY A 31 18.20 10.97 -8.04
N GLN A 32 17.15 10.24 -7.65
CA GLN A 32 15.89 10.85 -7.21
C GLN A 32 15.99 11.31 -5.76
N ARG A 33 15.13 12.28 -5.40
CA ARG A 33 14.97 12.73 -4.02
C ARG A 33 14.02 11.81 -3.26
N TYR A 34 14.32 11.59 -1.98
CA TYR A 34 13.49 10.88 -1.03
C TYR A 34 13.51 11.61 0.31
N HIS A 35 12.33 11.99 0.81
CA HIS A 35 12.18 12.73 2.06
C HIS A 35 11.35 11.94 3.10
N GLY A 36 11.14 10.64 2.86
CA GLY A 36 10.46 9.74 3.79
C GLY A 36 8.97 9.59 3.56
N VAL A 37 8.33 8.94 4.53
CA VAL A 37 6.91 8.61 4.55
C VAL A 37 6.21 9.29 5.71
N SER A 38 5.00 9.79 5.48
CA SER A 38 4.05 10.17 6.53
C SER A 38 2.72 9.46 6.33
N SER A 39 1.90 9.43 7.37
CA SER A 39 0.62 8.73 7.35
C SER A 39 -0.35 9.33 8.35
N GLY A 40 -1.64 9.12 8.13
CA GLY A 40 -2.66 9.50 9.09
C GLY A 40 -4.05 9.33 8.50
N ILE A 41 -4.97 10.16 8.98
CA ILE A 41 -6.34 10.24 8.48
C ILE A 41 -6.52 11.62 7.86
N LYS A 42 -7.18 11.67 6.70
CA LYS A 42 -7.54 12.91 6.02
C LYS A 42 -8.96 12.77 5.48
N LYS A 43 -9.72 13.88 5.48
CA LYS A 43 -11.01 13.92 4.81
C LYS A 43 -10.82 14.10 3.30
N GLU A 44 -11.30 13.13 2.53
CA GLU A 44 -11.27 13.06 1.07
C GLU A 44 -12.60 12.43 0.63
N ASP A 45 -13.16 12.80 -0.53
CA ASP A 45 -14.46 12.31 -1.00
C ASP A 45 -15.58 12.34 0.06
N ALA A 46 -15.61 13.43 0.85
CA ALA A 46 -16.58 13.70 1.91
C ALA A 46 -16.57 12.77 3.14
N HIS A 47 -15.58 11.90 3.30
CA HIS A 47 -15.44 11.03 4.48
C HIS A 47 -13.97 10.89 4.90
N ASP A 48 -13.73 10.30 6.08
CA ASP A 48 -12.38 10.10 6.58
C ASP A 48 -11.72 8.89 5.91
N GLN A 49 -10.54 9.10 5.33
CA GLN A 49 -9.73 8.08 4.68
C GLN A 49 -8.36 8.00 5.35
N ALA A 50 -7.85 6.78 5.50
CA ALA A 50 -6.45 6.59 5.85
C ALA A 50 -5.57 6.96 4.66
N TYR A 51 -4.38 7.50 4.93
CA TYR A 51 -3.42 7.79 3.88
C TYR A 51 -2.01 7.36 4.26
N ILE A 52 -1.25 6.99 3.24
CA ILE A 52 0.22 6.97 3.27
C ILE A 52 0.69 7.98 2.21
N MET A 53 1.56 8.90 2.62
CA MET A 53 2.19 9.87 1.74
C MET A 53 3.70 9.58 1.65
N VAL A 54 4.17 9.31 0.44
CA VAL A 54 5.59 9.11 0.15
C VAL A 54 6.12 10.36 -0.53
N ASN A 55 7.05 11.08 0.11
CA ASN A 55 7.68 12.24 -0.50
C ASN A 55 8.91 11.80 -1.31
N ALA A 56 8.73 11.68 -2.62
CA ALA A 56 9.71 11.05 -3.51
C ALA A 56 9.63 11.59 -4.94
N GLY A 57 10.73 11.48 -5.68
CA GLY A 57 10.75 11.69 -7.11
C GLY A 57 10.03 10.58 -7.89
N ARG A 58 9.63 10.88 -9.13
CA ARG A 58 8.91 9.96 -10.03
C ARG A 58 9.78 9.62 -11.24
N LYS A 59 10.61 8.59 -11.09
CA LYS A 59 11.39 8.04 -12.20
C LYS A 59 11.28 6.53 -12.20
N ASN A 60 10.56 6.01 -13.20
CA ASN A 60 10.42 4.58 -13.42
C ASN A 60 11.79 3.89 -13.54
N SER A 61 11.92 2.73 -12.90
CA SER A 61 13.05 1.84 -13.07
C SER A 61 12.66 0.39 -12.84
N ALA A 62 13.19 -0.49 -13.70
CA ALA A 62 13.14 -1.93 -13.49
C ALA A 62 13.85 -2.38 -12.20
N SER A 63 14.86 -1.64 -11.73
CA SER A 63 15.56 -1.96 -10.47
C SER A 63 14.64 -1.87 -9.25
N VAL A 64 13.76 -0.86 -9.22
CA VAL A 64 12.75 -0.69 -8.16
C VAL A 64 11.68 -1.79 -8.26
N ALA A 65 11.23 -2.13 -9.47
CA ALA A 65 10.31 -3.24 -9.69
C ALA A 65 10.88 -4.60 -9.24
N ASN A 66 12.16 -4.85 -9.51
CA ASN A 66 12.85 -6.06 -9.04
C ASN A 66 12.98 -6.10 -7.52
N TRP A 67 13.28 -4.95 -6.89
CA TRP A 67 13.27 -4.84 -5.44
C TRP A 67 11.89 -5.16 -4.87
N PHE A 68 10.83 -4.56 -5.42
CA PHE A 68 9.44 -4.80 -4.99
C PHE A 68 9.07 -6.28 -5.09
N ARG A 69 9.41 -6.93 -6.22
CA ARG A 69 9.17 -8.37 -6.40
C ARG A 69 9.93 -9.22 -5.39
N THR A 70 11.18 -8.87 -5.10
CA THR A 70 12.00 -9.57 -4.11
C THR A 70 11.43 -9.42 -2.71
N ALA A 71 11.03 -8.19 -2.34
CA ALA A 71 10.41 -7.89 -1.06
C ALA A 71 9.03 -8.56 -0.91
N ALA A 72 8.25 -8.66 -1.99
CA ALA A 72 6.98 -9.38 -2.02
C ALA A 72 7.16 -10.91 -1.87
N GLY A 73 8.31 -11.47 -2.28
CA GLY A 73 8.55 -12.91 -2.22
C GLY A 73 7.48 -13.71 -2.98
N ASN A 74 6.82 -14.63 -2.29
CA ASN A 74 5.70 -15.42 -2.83
C ASN A 74 4.33 -14.74 -2.67
N GLY A 75 4.31 -13.55 -2.08
CA GLY A 75 3.09 -12.81 -1.79
C GLY A 75 2.45 -12.21 -3.03
N GLN A 76 1.13 -12.19 -3.05
CA GLN A 76 0.34 -11.62 -4.14
C GLN A 76 0.39 -10.08 -4.14
N THR A 77 -0.03 -9.47 -5.24
CA THR A 77 -0.12 -8.01 -5.37
C THR A 77 -1.56 -7.57 -5.57
N VAL A 78 -1.92 -6.38 -5.10
CA VAL A 78 -3.13 -5.66 -5.52
C VAL A 78 -2.70 -4.41 -6.27
N VAL A 79 -3.41 -4.03 -7.32
CA VAL A 79 -3.04 -2.87 -8.13
C VAL A 79 -4.26 -2.10 -8.62
N CYS A 80 -4.14 -0.78 -8.61
CA CYS A 80 -5.06 0.13 -9.28
C CYS A 80 -4.66 0.26 -10.75
N ASP A 81 -5.56 -0.02 -11.70
CA ASP A 81 -5.32 0.17 -13.14
C ASP A 81 -4.00 -0.43 -13.67
N SER A 82 -4.05 -1.70 -14.06
CA SER A 82 -2.92 -2.44 -14.65
C SER A 82 -3.39 -3.59 -15.53
N ALA A 83 -2.55 -4.01 -16.49
CA ALA A 83 -2.77 -5.20 -17.32
C ALA A 83 -1.96 -6.44 -16.84
N GLY A 84 -1.28 -6.37 -15.69
CA GLY A 84 -0.37 -7.42 -15.23
C GLY A 84 -0.44 -7.73 -13.73
N THR A 85 0.21 -8.83 -13.35
CA THR A 85 0.30 -9.31 -11.95
C THR A 85 1.48 -8.73 -11.19
N TYR A 86 2.45 -8.11 -11.88
CA TYR A 86 3.55 -7.37 -11.27
C TYR A 86 3.97 -6.20 -12.17
N PRO A 87 4.53 -5.12 -11.61
CA PRO A 87 5.07 -4.02 -12.39
C PRO A 87 6.38 -4.42 -13.06
N ASN A 88 6.60 -3.93 -14.28
CA ASN A 88 7.91 -4.03 -14.95
C ASN A 88 8.86 -2.91 -14.52
N GLU A 89 8.30 -1.74 -14.18
CA GLU A 89 9.03 -0.59 -13.67
C GLU A 89 8.20 0.11 -12.59
N LEU A 90 8.89 0.71 -11.62
CA LEU A 90 8.28 1.50 -10.54
C LEU A 90 9.05 2.79 -10.33
N ASN A 91 8.37 3.84 -9.89
CA ASN A 91 8.97 5.10 -9.46
C ASN A 91 9.71 4.92 -8.13
N PHE A 92 9.03 4.30 -7.17
CA PHE A 92 9.53 3.96 -5.84
C PHE A 92 8.65 2.85 -5.24
N ALA A 93 9.17 2.22 -4.20
CA ALA A 93 8.44 1.28 -3.33
C ALA A 93 8.87 1.50 -1.88
N VAL A 94 7.92 1.43 -0.94
CA VAL A 94 8.18 1.51 0.50
C VAL A 94 7.53 0.32 1.19
N GLN A 95 8.29 -0.32 2.08
CA GLN A 95 7.85 -1.38 2.97
C GLN A 95 7.76 -0.84 4.39
N GLY A 96 6.77 -1.27 5.14
CA GLY A 96 6.58 -0.82 6.51
C GLY A 96 5.58 -1.64 7.29
N THR A 97 5.34 -1.18 8.51
CA THR A 97 4.31 -1.71 9.39
C THR A 97 3.11 -0.77 9.39
N MET A 98 1.96 -1.28 8.97
CA MET A 98 0.69 -0.57 9.02
C MET A 98 -0.02 -0.89 10.33
N LYS A 99 -0.55 0.14 11.00
CA LYS A 99 -1.42 0.00 12.16
C LYS A 99 -2.75 0.70 11.94
N ILE A 100 -3.83 0.02 12.32
CA ILE A 100 -5.19 0.53 12.28
C ILE A 100 -5.79 0.38 13.68
N THR A 101 -6.22 1.49 14.29
CA THR A 101 -7.00 1.44 15.52
C THR A 101 -8.47 1.52 15.15
N ASN A 102 -9.26 0.52 15.53
CA ASN A 102 -10.71 0.52 15.27
C ASN A 102 -11.50 1.27 16.35
N GLU A 103 -12.82 1.42 16.15
CA GLU A 103 -13.74 2.06 17.11
C GLU A 103 -13.76 1.40 18.50
N SER A 104 -13.43 0.10 18.57
CA SER A 104 -13.28 -0.65 19.83
C SER A 104 -11.90 -0.47 20.49
N ASN A 105 -11.06 0.42 19.97
CA ASN A 105 -9.67 0.66 20.38
C ASN A 105 -8.73 -0.56 20.25
N GLN A 106 -9.10 -1.56 19.44
CA GLN A 106 -8.17 -2.63 19.08
C GLN A 106 -7.18 -2.10 18.05
N VAL A 107 -5.90 -2.38 18.24
CA VAL A 107 -4.83 -2.00 17.31
C VAL A 107 -4.47 -3.21 16.45
N ILE A 108 -4.86 -3.16 15.18
CA ILE A 108 -4.53 -4.14 14.16
C ILE A 108 -3.16 -3.79 13.58
N VAL A 109 -2.25 -4.75 13.52
CA VAL A 109 -0.87 -4.58 13.06
C VAL A 109 -0.62 -5.50 11.87
N CYS A 110 -0.32 -4.90 10.72
CA CYS A 110 0.05 -5.60 9.49
C CYS A 110 1.52 -5.28 9.18
N GLU A 111 2.40 -6.24 9.44
CA GLU A 111 3.83 -6.09 9.19
C GLU A 111 4.19 -6.32 7.72
N ASN A 112 5.30 -5.71 7.28
CA ASN A 112 5.84 -5.91 5.92
C ASN A 112 4.82 -5.63 4.81
N LEU A 113 3.93 -4.66 5.03
CA LEU A 113 3.09 -4.13 3.96
C LEU A 113 3.98 -3.29 3.03
N ILE A 114 3.86 -3.51 1.74
CA ILE A 114 4.60 -2.80 0.71
C ILE A 114 3.60 -2.01 -0.12
N VAL A 115 3.82 -0.69 -0.25
CA VAL A 115 3.10 0.16 -1.20
C VAL A 115 4.09 0.74 -2.20
N ALA A 116 3.72 0.77 -3.47
CA ALA A 116 4.59 1.24 -4.53
C ALA A 116 3.82 2.03 -5.58
N GLN A 117 4.50 2.98 -6.21
CA GLN A 117 3.93 3.74 -7.31
C GLN A 117 4.62 3.36 -8.62
N GLY A 118 3.83 3.04 -9.63
CA GLY A 118 4.28 2.87 -11.00
C GLY A 118 3.71 3.94 -11.93
N HIS A 119 3.62 3.59 -13.20
CA HIS A 119 3.00 4.40 -14.22
C HIS A 119 2.21 3.50 -15.17
N PHE A 120 0.97 3.86 -15.46
CA PHE A 120 0.11 3.15 -16.38
C PHE A 120 -0.64 4.13 -17.29
N VAL A 121 -0.34 4.06 -18.59
CA VAL A 121 -0.93 4.87 -19.66
C VAL A 121 -0.82 6.38 -19.40
N THR A 122 -1.78 6.98 -18.70
CA THR A 122 -1.83 8.43 -18.41
C THR A 122 -1.77 8.75 -16.91
N SER A 123 -1.76 7.75 -16.03
CA SER A 123 -1.80 7.94 -14.58
C SER A 123 -0.66 7.21 -13.87
N ASN A 124 -0.36 7.63 -12.65
CA ASN A 124 0.56 6.90 -11.78
C ASN A 124 -0.25 5.92 -10.96
N ASN A 125 -0.14 4.64 -11.29
CA ASN A 125 -0.85 3.60 -10.58
C ASN A 125 -0.15 3.22 -9.28
N TRP A 126 -0.91 2.61 -8.38
CA TRP A 126 -0.44 2.15 -7.10
C TRP A 126 -0.57 0.64 -6.95
N TRP A 127 0.44 0.06 -6.32
CA TRP A 127 0.59 -1.36 -6.05
C TRP A 127 0.70 -1.58 -4.56
N ILE A 128 0.11 -2.68 -4.08
CA ILE A 128 0.21 -3.16 -2.70
C ILE A 128 0.69 -4.60 -2.74
N SER A 129 1.59 -4.98 -1.84
CA SER A 129 1.96 -6.38 -1.62
C SER A 129 2.45 -6.60 -0.19
N SER A 130 2.75 -7.85 0.16
CA SER A 130 3.44 -8.26 1.39
C SER A 130 3.93 -9.70 1.20
N PRO A 131 5.05 -10.13 1.82
CA PRO A 131 5.50 -11.53 1.84
C PRO A 131 4.42 -12.56 2.19
N THR A 132 3.42 -12.14 2.98
CA THR A 132 2.35 -13.01 3.48
C THR A 132 1.01 -12.79 2.78
N MET A 133 0.95 -11.92 1.77
CA MET A 133 -0.27 -11.61 1.06
C MET A 133 -0.71 -12.78 0.18
N GLN A 134 -1.96 -13.20 0.34
CA GLN A 134 -2.57 -14.31 -0.40
C GLN A 134 -3.81 -13.83 -1.14
N GLY A 135 -4.24 -14.56 -2.16
CA GLY A 135 -5.43 -14.23 -2.94
C GLY A 135 -5.19 -14.39 -4.44
N ALA A 136 -6.14 -13.92 -5.24
CA ALA A 136 -6.01 -13.85 -6.68
C ALA A 136 -6.33 -12.42 -7.11
N HIS A 137 -5.33 -11.72 -7.62
CA HIS A 137 -5.53 -10.43 -8.25
C HIS A 137 -5.06 -10.51 -9.70
N VAL A 138 -5.96 -10.21 -10.63
CA VAL A 138 -5.70 -10.17 -12.06
C VAL A 138 -6.23 -8.86 -12.62
N SER A 139 -5.34 -7.92 -12.93
CA SER A 139 -5.70 -6.64 -13.57
C SER A 139 -6.62 -5.74 -12.70
N ILE A 140 -7.46 -4.91 -13.32
CA ILE A 140 -8.31 -3.85 -12.74
C ILE A 140 -9.30 -4.29 -11.64
N SER A 141 -9.33 -5.56 -11.28
CA SER A 141 -10.22 -6.11 -10.25
C SER A 141 -9.57 -7.25 -9.48
N GLY A 142 -9.88 -7.31 -8.19
CA GLY A 142 -9.45 -8.39 -7.32
C GLY A 142 -9.33 -7.95 -5.88
N ALA A 143 -9.06 -8.91 -5.00
CA ALA A 143 -8.73 -8.64 -3.62
C ALA A 143 -7.58 -9.56 -3.21
N ALA A 144 -6.70 -9.05 -2.36
CA ALA A 144 -5.73 -9.87 -1.68
C ALA A 144 -5.84 -9.65 -0.18
N MET A 145 -5.55 -10.68 0.57
CA MET A 145 -5.65 -10.68 2.02
C MET A 145 -4.26 -10.87 2.63
N GLN A 146 -3.99 -10.09 3.65
CA GLN A 146 -2.79 -10.24 4.47
C GLN A 146 -3.19 -10.67 5.87
N ARG A 147 -2.43 -11.61 6.43
CA ARG A 147 -2.58 -11.97 7.84
C ARG A 147 -1.93 -10.88 8.69
N CYS A 148 -2.70 -10.37 9.64
CA CYS A 148 -2.30 -9.34 10.60
C CYS A 148 -2.58 -9.84 12.02
N THR A 149 -2.13 -9.09 13.02
CA THR A 149 -2.32 -9.40 14.44
C THR A 149 -3.05 -8.27 15.14
N VAL A 150 -3.64 -8.54 16.30
CA VAL A 150 -4.14 -7.49 17.20
C VAL A 150 -3.16 -7.34 18.36
N GLU A 151 -2.73 -6.12 18.68
CA GLU A 151 -1.80 -5.88 19.79
C GLU A 151 -2.39 -6.44 21.11
N GLY A 152 -1.55 -7.17 21.85
CA GLY A 152 -1.96 -7.81 23.10
C GLY A 152 -2.88 -9.03 22.93
N SER A 153 -3.06 -9.54 21.69
CA SER A 153 -3.85 -10.73 21.39
C SER A 153 -3.07 -11.73 20.56
N PHE A 154 -3.39 -13.02 20.74
CA PHE A 154 -2.87 -14.11 19.90
C PHE A 154 -3.80 -14.42 18.71
N LEU A 155 -4.96 -13.77 18.63
CA LEU A 155 -5.93 -14.00 17.56
C LEU A 155 -5.46 -13.30 16.27
N PRO A 156 -5.32 -14.05 15.16
CA PRO A 156 -5.04 -13.44 13.88
C PRO A 156 -6.28 -12.72 13.35
N VAL A 157 -6.05 -11.68 12.56
CA VAL A 157 -7.09 -11.01 11.76
C VAL A 157 -6.61 -10.94 10.32
N MET A 158 -7.54 -10.96 9.38
CA MET A 158 -7.25 -10.75 7.97
C MET A 158 -7.58 -9.32 7.58
N ALA A 159 -6.60 -8.63 7.00
CA ALA A 159 -6.83 -7.39 6.27
C ALA A 159 -7.01 -7.73 4.79
N ILE A 160 -8.14 -7.35 4.20
CA ILE A 160 -8.50 -7.59 2.81
C ILE A 160 -8.38 -6.27 2.06
N PHE A 161 -7.50 -6.23 1.07
CA PHE A 161 -7.22 -5.05 0.24
C PHE A 161 -7.87 -5.22 -1.13
N SER A 162 -8.59 -4.21 -1.59
CA SER A 162 -9.19 -4.18 -2.93
C SER A 162 -9.12 -2.78 -3.53
N PRO A 163 -8.88 -2.62 -4.84
CA PRO A 163 -8.92 -1.33 -5.49
C PRO A 163 -10.35 -0.81 -5.60
N LYS A 164 -10.56 0.50 -5.46
CA LYS A 164 -11.86 1.16 -5.67
C LYS A 164 -11.96 1.61 -7.12
N THR A 165 -12.66 0.85 -7.96
CA THR A 165 -12.71 1.10 -9.42
C THR A 165 -13.68 2.23 -9.80
N PRO A 166 -13.32 3.15 -10.72
CA PRO A 166 -12.02 3.30 -11.37
C PRO A 166 -10.94 3.76 -10.38
N CYS A 167 -9.76 3.12 -10.39
CA CYS A 167 -8.77 3.34 -9.33
C CYS A 167 -7.47 3.95 -9.86
N VAL A 168 -7.06 5.08 -9.26
CA VAL A 168 -5.68 5.57 -9.38
C VAL A 168 -4.88 5.22 -8.13
N ASN A 169 -5.39 5.60 -6.96
CA ASN A 169 -4.70 5.53 -5.67
C ASN A 169 -5.62 5.29 -4.46
N HIS A 170 -6.86 4.84 -4.68
CA HIS A 170 -7.85 4.62 -3.62
C HIS A 170 -8.17 3.12 -3.49
N PHE A 171 -7.93 2.57 -2.31
CA PHE A 171 -8.22 1.19 -1.98
C PHE A 171 -9.22 1.11 -0.84
N SER A 172 -9.80 -0.06 -0.62
CA SER A 172 -10.55 -0.39 0.58
C SER A 172 -9.79 -1.42 1.41
N ILE A 173 -9.88 -1.31 2.73
CA ILE A 173 -9.40 -2.32 3.67
C ILE A 173 -10.58 -2.84 4.47
N GLY A 174 -10.93 -4.11 4.26
CA GLY A 174 -11.83 -4.86 5.13
C GLY A 174 -11.03 -5.59 6.21
N ILE A 175 -11.52 -5.56 7.46
CA ILE A 175 -10.92 -6.33 8.56
C ILE A 175 -11.87 -7.45 8.97
N MET A 176 -11.36 -8.67 9.02
CA MET A 176 -12.11 -9.87 9.40
C MET A 176 -11.36 -10.65 10.48
N SER A 177 -12.02 -10.92 11.60
CA SER A 177 -11.51 -11.85 12.62
C SER A 177 -11.63 -13.30 12.13
N ILE A 178 -10.64 -14.12 12.46
CA ILE A 178 -10.63 -15.57 12.16
C ILE A 178 -10.94 -16.36 13.42
#